data_AF-A0A7V5X1Q4-F1
#
_entry.id   AF-A0A7V5X1Q4-F1
#
_cell.length_a   1.000
_cell.length_b   1.000
_cell.length_c   1.000
_cell.angle_alpha   90.00
_cell.angle_beta   90.00
_cell.angle_gamma   90.00
#
_symmetry.space_group_name_H-M   'P 1'
#
loop_
_entity.id
_entity.type
_entity.pdbx_description
1 polymer ?
#
loop_
_entity_poly.entity_id
_entity_poly.type
_entity_poly.pdbx_seq_one_letter_code
_entity_poly.pdbx_strand_id
1 'polypeptide(L)' 'MLNEKIEINVPDDVQANWQEIINIMAQLCELPAALIMRLRETDIEVFLSSKSEGNPYHPGDKEHFEGSGLY' A
#
# COMPACT_ATOMS: atom_id res chain seq x y z
N MET A 1 1.71 -29.83 3.97
CA MET A 1 0.74 -29.05 3.17
C MET A 1 1.56 -27.95 2.50
N LEU A 2 1.50 -27.87 1.17
CA LEU A 2 2.27 -26.90 0.39
C LEU A 2 1.72 -25.49 0.70
N ASN A 3 2.34 -24.80 1.67
CA ASN A 3 2.26 -23.34 1.77
C ASN A 3 3.13 -22.78 0.64
N GLU A 4 2.69 -22.91 -0.61
CA GLU A 4 3.33 -22.13 -1.66
C GLU A 4 2.99 -20.67 -1.40
N LYS A 5 4.02 -19.91 -1.03
CA LYS A 5 3.95 -18.45 -0.88
C LYS A 5 3.59 -17.89 -2.26
N ILE A 6 2.31 -17.55 -2.47
CA ILE A 6 1.85 -16.90 -3.69
C ILE A 6 2.34 -15.46 -3.62
N GLU A 7 3.43 -15.18 -4.31
CA GLU A 7 3.89 -13.82 -4.51
C GLU A 7 3.17 -13.20 -5.70
N ILE A 8 2.29 -12.24 -5.42
CA ILE A 8 1.60 -11.49 -6.47
C ILE A 8 2.54 -10.40 -6.98
N ASN A 9 3.13 -10.66 -8.15
CA ASN A 9 3.84 -9.62 -8.89
C ASN A 9 2.82 -8.79 -9.68
N VAL A 10 2.70 -7.51 -9.35
CA VAL A 10 1.82 -6.57 -10.05
C VAL A 10 2.64 -5.90 -11.15
N PRO A 11 2.22 -5.97 -12.43
CA PRO A 11 2.93 -5.29 -13.52
C PRO A 11 3.10 -3.78 -13.28
N ASP A 12 4.22 -3.22 -13.74
CA ASP A 12 4.57 -1.81 -13.50
C ASP A 12 3.55 -0.82 -14.06
N ASP A 13 2.91 -1.14 -15.19
CA ASP A 13 1.84 -0.35 -15.79
C ASP A 13 0.58 -0.32 -14.92
N VAL A 14 0.22 -1.46 -14.31
CA VAL A 14 -0.88 -1.54 -13.34
C VAL A 14 -0.55 -0.72 -12.10
N GLN A 15 0.68 -0.82 -11.58
CA GLN A 15 1.13 -0.02 -10.43
C GLN A 15 1.08 1.48 -10.75
N ALA A 16 1.51 1.89 -11.94
CA ALA A 16 1.46 3.29 -12.37
C ALA A 16 0.02 3.83 -12.43
N ASN A 17 -0.91 3.04 -12.98
CA ASN A 17 -2.33 3.41 -13.03
C ASN A 17 -2.92 3.55 -11.61
N TRP A 18 -2.62 2.61 -10.71
CA TRP A 18 -3.05 2.69 -9.31
C TRP A 18 -2.46 3.89 -8.58
N GLN A 19 -1.19 4.22 -8.83
CA GLN A 19 -0.55 5.40 -8.27
C GLN A 19 -1.26 6.69 -8.70
N GLU A 20 -1.65 6.79 -9.97
CA GLU A 20 -2.41 7.94 -10.47
C GLU A 20 -3.79 8.02 -9.80
N ILE A 21 -4.50 6.89 -9.69
CA ILE A 21 -5.80 6.81 -9.02
C ILE A 21 -5.72 7.29 -7.56
N ILE A 22 -4.76 6.80 -6.76
CA ILE A 22 -4.64 7.21 -5.35
C ILE A 22 -4.20 8.67 -5.20
N ASN A 23 -3.43 9.21 -6.15
CA ASN A 23 -3.11 10.65 -6.16
C ASN A 23 -4.36 11.49 -6.42
N ILE A 24 -5.16 11.11 -7.41
CA ILE A 24 -6.42 11.80 -7.76
C ILE A 24 -7.40 11.71 -6.58
N MET A 25 -7.57 10.53 -5.97
CA MET A 25 -8.46 10.37 -4.82
C MET A 25 -8.01 11.23 -3.63
N ALA A 26 -6.72 11.24 -3.32
CA ALA A 26 -6.21 12.07 -2.23
C ALA A 26 -6.44 13.56 -2.48
N GLN A 27 -6.26 14.01 -3.72
CA GLN A 27 -6.52 15.40 -4.12
C GLN A 27 -8.01 15.76 -4.06
N LEU A 28 -8.88 14.94 -4.66
CA LEU A 28 -10.32 15.21 -4.76
C LEU A 28 -11.02 15.18 -3.40
N CYS A 29 -10.56 14.30 -2.51
CA CYS A 29 -11.14 14.12 -1.18
C CYS A 29 -10.39 14.91 -0.08
N GLU A 30 -9.40 15.71 -0.45
CA GLU A 30 -8.54 16.48 0.47
C GLU A 30 -7.94 15.62 1.59
N LEU A 31 -7.50 14.39 1.24
CA LEU A 31 -6.93 13.45 2.19
C LEU A 31 -5.42 13.67 2.34
N PRO A 32 -4.89 13.62 3.58
CA PRO A 32 -3.45 13.76 3.82
C PRO A 32 -2.66 12.55 3.27
N ALA A 33 -3.28 11.38 3.16
CA ALA A 33 -2.67 10.17 2.62
C ALA A 33 -3.75 9.24 2.04
N ALA A 34 -3.46 8.61 0.90
CA ALA A 34 -4.19 7.47 0.37
C ALA A 34 -3.18 6.36 0.04
N LEU A 35 -3.44 5.15 0.53
CA LEU A 35 -2.48 4.05 0.49
C LEU A 35 -3.10 2.83 -0.20
N ILE A 36 -2.26 2.10 -0.93
CA ILE A 36 -2.53 0.70 -1.24
C ILE A 36 -1.62 -0.12 -0.33
N MET A 37 -2.22 -0.90 0.55
CA MET A 37 -1.50 -1.80 1.45
C MET A 37 -1.44 -3.20 0.83
N ARG A 38 -0.39 -3.96 1.14
CA ARG A 38 -0.26 -5.37 0.77
C ARG A 38 0.13 -6.19 1.99
N LEU A 39 -0.52 -7.34 2.15
CA LEU A 39 -0.10 -8.33 3.13
C LEU A 39 0.95 -9.25 2.49
N ARG A 40 2.13 -9.34 3.12
CA ARG A 40 3.21 -10.26 2.76
C ARG A 40 3.57 -11.11 3.96
N GLU A 41 3.28 -12.40 3.86
CA GLU A 41 3.49 -13.35 4.95
C GLU A 41 2.79 -12.89 6.23
N THR A 42 3.54 -12.36 7.18
CA THR A 42 3.05 -11.86 8.47
C THR A 42 3.00 -10.34 8.55
N ASP A 43 3.50 -9.63 7.55
CA ASP A 43 3.66 -8.18 7.60
C ASP A 43 2.65 -7.51 6.66
N ILE A 44 2.07 -6.40 7.10
CA ILE A 44 1.34 -5.49 6.23
C ILE A 44 2.27 -4.33 5.86
N GLU A 45 2.42 -4.08 4.56
CA GLU A 45 3.32 -3.07 4.02
C GLU A 45 2.58 -2.06 3.15
N VAL A 46 3.06 -0.82 3.14
CA VAL A 46 2.65 0.21 2.19
C VAL A 46 3.19 -0.21 0.82
N PHE A 47 2.31 -0.63 -0.08
CA PHE A 47 2.68 -0.99 -1.44
C PHE A 47 2.78 0.24 -2.35
N LEU A 48 1.78 1.13 -2.29
CA LEU A 48 1.79 2.45 -2.93
C LEU A 48 1.29 3.52 -1.96
N SER A 49 1.81 4.73 -2.10
CA SER A 49 1.47 5.88 -1.27
C SER A 49 1.17 7.09 -2.13
N SER A 50 0.09 7.82 -1.85
CA SER A 50 -0.26 9.03 -2.59
C SER A 50 0.82 10.10 -2.43
N LYS A 51 1.09 10.83 -3.50
CA LYS A 51 2.04 11.95 -3.51
C LYS A 51 1.37 13.23 -2.98
N SER A 52 0.81 13.13 -1.78
CA SER A 52 0.20 14.24 -1.05
C SER A 52 1.25 14.99 -0.24
N GLU A 53 1.11 16.30 -0.13
CA GLU A 53 1.95 17.09 0.77
C GLU A 53 1.73 16.65 2.22
N GLY A 54 2.82 16.40 2.96
CA GLY A 54 2.75 16.00 4.36
C GLY A 54 2.33 14.55 4.62
N ASN A 55 2.23 13.71 3.58
CA ASN A 55 1.97 12.27 3.76
C ASN A 55 3.13 11.62 4.53
N PRO A 56 2.90 11.03 5.72
CA PRO A 56 3.97 10.43 6.51
C PRO A 56 4.36 9.01 6.05
N TYR A 57 3.57 8.39 5.17
CA TYR A 57 3.73 6.99 4.76
C TYR A 57 4.51 6.85 3.46
N HIS A 58 5.49 5.95 3.44
CA HIS A 58 6.36 5.68 2.31
C HIS A 58 6.22 4.22 1.84
N PRO A 59 6.30 3.94 0.53
CA PRO A 59 6.34 2.57 0.04
C PRO A 59 7.45 1.76 0.72
N GLY A 60 7.09 0.59 1.25
CA GLY A 60 7.97 -0.29 2.02
C GLY A 60 7.86 -0.14 3.54
N ASP A 61 7.24 0.93 4.06
CA ASP A 61 6.88 1.01 5.48
C ASP A 61 5.97 -0.16 5.83
N LYS A 62 6.23 -0.84 6.95
CA LYS A 62 5.53 -2.08 7.29
C LYS A 62 5.49 -2.35 8.78
N GLU A 63 4.49 -3.13 9.16
CA GLU A 63 4.26 -3.59 10.53
C GLU A 63 3.86 -5.08 10.52
N HIS A 64 4.07 -5.75 11.66
CA HIS A 64 3.56 -7.10 11.84
C HIS A 64 2.02 -7.06 11.87
N PHE A 65 1.35 -7.77 10.98
CA PHE A 65 -0.10 -7.65 10.80
C PHE A 65 -0.86 -8.06 12.07
N GLU A 66 -0.67 -9.29 12.54
CA GLU A 66 -1.36 -9.79 13.73
C GLU A 66 -0.85 -9.09 14.99
N GLY A 67 -1.75 -8.49 15.78
CA GLY A 67 -1.37 -7.85 17.04
C GLY A 67 -0.66 -6.50 16.90
N SER A 68 -0.58 -5.91 15.70
CA SER A 68 -0.16 -4.51 15.52
C SER A 68 -1.11 -3.50 16.14
N GLY A 69 -2.39 -3.89 16.32
CA GLY A 69 -3.46 -2.95 16.65
C GLY A 69 -3.95 -2.12 15.45
N LEU A 70 -3.48 -2.40 14.23
CA LEU A 70 -3.98 -1.80 13.00
C LEU A 70 -5.22 -2.52 12.45
N TYR A 71 -5.39 -3.79 12.79
CA TYR A 71 -6.49 -4.67 12.34
C TYR A 71 -6.88 -5.66 13.44
#